data_AF-A0A7W0SPI1-F1
#
_entry.id   AF-A0A7W0SPI1-F1
#
_cell.length_a   1.000
_cell.length_b   1.000
_cell.length_c   1.000
_cell.angle_alpha   90.00
_cell.angle_beta   90.00
_cell.angle_gamma   90.00
#
_symmetry.space_group_name_H-M   'P 1'
#
loop_
_entity.id
_entity.type
_entity.pdbx_description
1 polymer ?
#
loop_
_entity_poly.entity_id
_entity_poly.type
_entity_poly.pdbx_seq_one_letter_code
_entity_poly.pdbx_strand_id
1 'polypeptide(L)'
;MGVSYTLGLSLGLGLGFGVILSGLLGVNAVGAGVAAIVGAVVGAAFGFVVIGDLAETVAGGIAGLIGALSAAAVVRGAMRRGATRMGIAAYVSMVGLFVCLLALIPLVGYVATLALPLLAARMRGRQAARYAGLRTLAK
;
A
#
# COMPACT_ATOMS: atom_id res chain seq x y z
N MET A 1 -18.70 -18.73 10.55
CA MET A 1 -18.29 -17.38 10.09
C MET A 1 -18.74 -17.24 8.64
N GLY A 2 -19.37 -16.14 8.24
CA GLY A 2 -19.82 -15.96 6.86
C GLY A 2 -18.65 -15.71 5.90
N VAL A 3 -18.76 -16.18 4.66
CA VAL A 3 -17.74 -16.03 3.59
C VAL A 3 -17.33 -14.55 3.39
N SER A 4 -18.26 -13.63 3.60
CA SER A 4 -18.03 -12.18 3.54
C SER A 4 -17.04 -11.66 4.60
N TYR A 5 -17.00 -12.32 5.77
CA TYR A 5 -16.12 -11.95 6.89
C TYR A 5 -14.68 -12.37 6.60
N THR A 6 -14.49 -13.61 6.12
CA THR A 6 -13.17 -14.18 5.79
C THR A 6 -12.51 -13.48 4.60
N LEU A 7 -13.30 -13.13 3.58
CA LEU A 7 -12.82 -12.33 2.44
C LEU A 7 -12.35 -10.93 2.83
N GLY A 8 -13.12 -10.21 3.64
CA GLY A 8 -12.74 -8.87 4.10
C GLY A 8 -11.44 -8.87 4.92
N LEU A 9 -11.25 -9.91 5.75
CA LEU A 9 -10.05 -10.10 6.57
C LEU A 9 -8.82 -10.40 5.71
N SER A 10 -8.94 -11.28 4.72
CA SER A 10 -7.84 -11.60 3.78
C SER A 10 -7.42 -10.38 2.95
N LEU A 11 -8.40 -9.60 2.45
CA LEU A 11 -8.15 -8.36 1.72
C LEU A 11 -7.42 -7.32 2.60
N GLY A 12 -7.89 -7.11 3.83
CA GLY A 12 -7.30 -6.10 4.70
C GLY A 12 -5.87 -6.46 5.15
N LEU A 13 -5.62 -7.73 5.47
CA LEU A 13 -4.29 -8.21 5.84
C LEU A 13 -3.32 -8.14 4.65
N GLY A 14 -3.73 -8.59 3.46
CA GLY A 14 -2.93 -8.50 2.24
C GLY A 14 -2.48 -7.07 1.99
N LEU A 15 -3.41 -6.11 1.99
CA LEU A 15 -3.11 -4.68 1.86
C LEU A 15 -2.07 -4.18 2.86
N GLY A 16 -2.27 -4.48 4.15
CA GLY A 16 -1.38 -4.01 5.21
C GLY A 16 0.05 -4.51 5.03
N PHE A 17 0.22 -5.79 4.72
CA PHE A 17 1.54 -6.36 4.41
C PHE A 17 2.18 -5.73 3.18
N GLY A 18 1.40 -5.50 2.11
CA GLY A 18 1.88 -4.79 0.93
C GLY A 18 2.40 -3.38 1.25
N VAL A 19 1.68 -2.64 2.09
CA VAL A 19 2.08 -1.28 2.53
C VAL A 19 3.36 -1.32 3.37
N ILE A 20 3.48 -2.24 4.33
CA ILE A 20 4.67 -2.38 5.18
C ILE A 20 5.90 -2.72 4.34
N LEU A 21 5.80 -3.71 3.45
CA LEU A 21 6.89 -4.12 2.58
C LEU A 21 7.34 -2.99 1.66
N SER A 22 6.39 -2.21 1.15
CA SER A 22 6.69 -1.06 0.32
C SER A 22 7.33 0.11 1.08
N GLY A 23 7.01 0.29 2.37
CA GLY A 23 7.73 1.21 3.25
C GLY A 23 9.21 0.86 3.42
N LEU A 24 9.52 -0.43 3.49
CA LEU A 24 10.89 -0.94 3.67
C LEU A 24 11.70 -0.95 2.36
N LEU A 25 11.08 -1.38 1.25
CA LEU A 25 11.75 -1.67 -0.02
C LEU A 25 11.49 -0.63 -1.12
N GLY A 26 10.44 0.20 -1.03
CA GLY A 26 9.94 1.09 -2.09
C GLY A 26 10.80 2.32 -2.42
N VAL A 27 12.05 2.33 -1.98
CA VAL A 27 13.00 3.44 -2.17
C VAL A 27 13.42 3.57 -3.63
N ASN A 28 13.61 2.43 -4.31
CA ASN A 28 14.04 2.35 -5.71
C ASN A 28 12.95 1.69 -6.58
N ALA A 29 12.96 1.93 -7.89
CA ALA A 29 11.97 1.33 -8.81
C ALA A 29 11.99 -0.20 -8.77
N VAL A 30 13.17 -0.79 -8.66
CA VAL A 30 13.37 -2.25 -8.47
C VAL A 30 12.79 -2.70 -7.13
N GLY A 31 13.05 -1.96 -6.05
CA GLY A 31 12.55 -2.27 -4.72
C GLY A 31 11.02 -2.15 -4.61
N ALA A 32 10.40 -1.24 -5.36
CA ALA A 32 8.94 -1.17 -5.49
C ALA A 32 8.36 -2.38 -6.25
N GLY A 33 9.04 -2.87 -7.28
CA GLY A 33 8.66 -4.10 -7.98
C GLY A 33 8.78 -5.34 -7.08
N VAL A 34 9.88 -5.44 -6.34
CA VAL A 34 10.09 -6.51 -5.35
C VAL A 34 9.02 -6.44 -4.26
N ALA A 35 8.72 -5.26 -3.71
CA ALA A 35 7.68 -5.09 -2.71
C ALA A 35 6.29 -5.50 -3.23
N ALA A 36 6.00 -5.24 -4.50
CA ALA A 36 4.74 -5.66 -5.12
C ALA A 36 4.62 -7.18 -5.23
N ILE A 37 5.68 -7.85 -5.71
CA ILE A 37 5.71 -9.31 -5.84
C ILE A 37 5.65 -9.97 -4.45
N VAL A 38 6.51 -9.54 -3.52
CA VAL A 38 6.56 -10.08 -2.16
C VAL A 38 5.25 -9.78 -1.42
N GLY A 39 4.67 -8.58 -1.59
CA GLY A 39 3.37 -8.23 -1.03
C GLY A 39 2.25 -9.13 -1.54
N ALA A 40 2.24 -9.45 -2.84
CA ALA A 40 1.27 -10.40 -3.41
C ALA A 40 1.44 -11.81 -2.85
N VAL A 41 2.68 -12.29 -2.78
CA VAL A 41 3.00 -13.63 -2.29
C VAL A 41 2.66 -13.77 -0.81
N VAL A 42 3.01 -12.77 0.01
CA VAL A 42 2.69 -12.75 1.44
C VAL A 42 1.19 -12.65 1.66
N GLY A 43 0.50 -11.76 0.93
CA GLY A 43 -0.96 -11.64 1.01
C GLY A 43 -1.69 -12.92 0.60
N ALA A 44 -1.24 -13.58 -0.47
CA ALA A 44 -1.79 -14.86 -0.91
C ALA A 44 -1.50 -15.99 0.09
N ALA A 45 -0.27 -16.07 0.61
CA ALA A 45 0.11 -17.05 1.62
C ALA A 45 -0.74 -16.92 2.89
N PHE A 46 -1.08 -15.69 3.31
CA PHE A 46 -1.99 -15.48 4.43
C PHE A 46 -3.41 -15.98 4.15
N GLY A 47 -3.97 -15.69 2.98
CA GLY A 47 -5.29 -16.22 2.59
C GLY A 47 -5.31 -17.75 2.55
N PHE A 48 -4.23 -18.36 2.06
CA PHE A 48 -4.09 -19.82 1.98
C PHE A 48 -3.90 -20.47 3.37
N VAL A 49 -3.02 -19.93 4.22
CA VAL A 49 -2.67 -20.54 5.52
C VAL A 49 -3.78 -20.36 6.57
N VAL A 50 -4.51 -19.23 6.55
CA VAL A 50 -5.48 -18.92 7.60
C VAL A 50 -6.86 -19.53 7.31
N ILE A 51 -7.25 -19.64 6.03
CA ILE A 51 -8.63 -19.99 5.65
C ILE A 51 -8.68 -21.22 4.74
N GLY A 52 -7.66 -21.46 3.91
CA GLY A 52 -7.55 -22.67 3.08
C GLY A 52 -8.40 -22.67 1.81
N ASP A 53 -9.01 -21.53 1.45
CA ASP A 53 -9.85 -21.39 0.25
C ASP A 53 -9.17 -20.51 -0.83
N LEU A 54 -9.43 -20.85 -2.09
CA LEU A 54 -8.83 -20.23 -3.27
C LEU A 54 -9.31 -18.78 -3.45
N ALA A 55 -10.57 -18.47 -3.15
CA ALA A 55 -11.11 -17.13 -3.29
C ALA A 55 -10.40 -16.13 -2.37
N GLU A 56 -10.17 -16.50 -1.12
CA GLU A 56 -9.49 -15.70 -0.10
C GLU A 56 -7.99 -15.58 -0.38
N THR A 57 -7.38 -16.62 -0.95
CA THR A 57 -5.99 -16.61 -1.41
C THR A 57 -5.79 -15.57 -2.52
N VAL A 58 -6.65 -15.58 -3.54
CA VAL A 58 -6.60 -14.62 -4.65
C VAL A 58 -6.88 -13.21 -4.15
N ALA A 59 -7.88 -13.05 -3.27
CA ALA A 59 -8.21 -11.76 -2.67
C ALA A 59 -7.03 -11.16 -1.89
N GLY A 60 -6.41 -11.94 -1.00
CA GLY A 60 -5.24 -11.50 -0.22
C GLY A 60 -4.05 -11.12 -1.11
N GLY A 61 -3.82 -11.88 -2.18
CA GLY A 61 -2.76 -11.59 -3.15
C GLY A 61 -2.98 -10.27 -3.92
N ILE A 62 -4.19 -10.05 -4.44
CA ILE A 62 -4.56 -8.82 -5.16
C ILE A 62 -4.44 -7.60 -4.23
N ALA A 63 -4.96 -7.73 -3.01
CA ALA A 63 -4.86 -6.69 -2.00
C ALA A 63 -3.41 -6.34 -1.64
N GLY A 64 -2.55 -7.34 -1.47
CA GLY A 64 -1.12 -7.12 -1.22
C GLY A 64 -0.41 -6.39 -2.36
N LEU A 65 -0.75 -6.71 -3.60
CA LEU A 65 -0.27 -6.00 -4.78
C LEU A 65 -0.69 -4.53 -4.78
N ILE A 66 -1.99 -4.26 -4.57
CA ILE A 66 -2.55 -2.90 -4.57
C ILE A 66 -1.94 -2.06 -3.44
N GLY A 67 -1.80 -2.65 -2.24
CA GLY A 67 -1.22 -2.00 -1.08
C GLY A 67 0.24 -1.61 -1.31
N ALA A 68 1.02 -2.54 -1.87
CA ALA A 68 2.43 -2.30 -2.18
C ALA A 68 2.63 -1.21 -3.23
N LEU A 69 1.85 -1.23 -4.31
CA LEU A 69 1.92 -0.22 -5.38
C LEU A 69 1.52 1.17 -4.90
N SER A 70 0.44 1.25 -4.11
CA SER A 70 -0.06 2.51 -3.55
C SER A 70 0.97 3.14 -2.61
N ALA A 71 1.53 2.35 -1.70
CA ALA A 71 2.59 2.81 -0.79
C ALA A 71 3.88 3.18 -1.54
N ALA A 72 4.22 2.47 -2.62
CA ALA A 72 5.45 2.74 -3.38
C ALA A 72 5.41 4.10 -4.08
N ALA A 73 4.22 4.57 -4.49
CA ALA A 73 4.03 5.90 -5.04
C ALA A 73 4.30 6.99 -3.98
N VAL A 74 3.84 6.76 -2.75
CA VAL A 74 4.02 7.68 -1.62
C VAL A 74 5.49 7.74 -1.19
N VAL A 75 6.16 6.59 -1.01
CA VAL A 75 7.57 6.50 -0.63
C VAL A 75 8.45 7.21 -1.66
N ARG A 76 8.27 6.92 -2.96
CA ARG A 76 9.03 7.59 -4.03
C ARG A 76 8.77 9.09 -4.08
N GLY A 77 7.51 9.51 -3.89
CA GLY A 77 7.14 10.92 -3.81
C GLY A 77 7.81 11.65 -2.65
N ALA A 78 7.95 11.00 -1.49
CA ALA A 78 8.60 11.54 -0.31
C ALA A 78 10.13 11.57 -0.44
N MET A 79 10.75 10.52 -0.99
CA MET A 79 12.20 10.48 -1.26
C MET A 79 12.64 11.60 -2.21
N ARG A 80 11.83 11.92 -3.23
CA ARG A 80 12.09 13.06 -4.15
C ARG A 80 12.05 14.42 -3.46
N ARG A 81 11.49 14.51 -2.24
CA ARG A 81 11.41 15.74 -1.44
C ARG A 81 12.51 15.82 -0.38
N GLY A 82 13.51 14.92 -0.40
CA GLY A 82 14.65 14.93 0.52
C GLY A 82 14.40 14.26 1.87
N ALA A 83 13.36 13.43 1.98
CA ALA A 83 13.07 12.70 3.22
C ALA A 83 14.08 11.56 3.48
N THR A 84 14.27 11.22 4.76
CA THR A 84 15.21 10.17 5.18
C THR A 84 14.59 8.77 5.01
N ARG A 85 15.42 7.82 4.59
CA ARG A 85 14.99 6.44 4.31
C ARG A 85 14.35 5.75 5.52
N MET A 86 15.00 5.88 6.68
CA MET A 86 14.51 5.31 7.95
C MET A 86 13.23 5.98 8.44
N GLY A 87 13.10 7.31 8.27
CA GLY A 87 11.90 8.04 8.70
C GLY A 87 10.67 7.61 7.90
N ILE A 88 10.77 7.56 6.57
CA ILE A 88 9.64 7.11 5.73
C ILE A 88 9.30 5.65 6.00
N ALA A 89 10.31 4.78 6.13
CA ALA A 89 10.09 3.37 6.42
C ALA A 89 9.30 3.21 7.73
N ALA A 90 9.69 3.91 8.81
CA ALA A 90 8.98 3.86 10.08
C ALA A 90 7.52 4.32 9.96
N TYR A 91 7.27 5.49 9.36
CA TYR A 91 5.90 6.00 9.24
C TYR A 91 5.01 5.13 8.34
N VAL A 92 5.51 4.69 7.19
CA VAL A 92 4.72 3.88 6.25
C VAL A 92 4.47 2.48 6.82
N SER A 93 5.44 1.91 7.54
CA SER A 93 5.25 0.65 8.26
C SER A 93 4.21 0.80 9.37
N MET A 94 4.25 1.90 10.13
CA MET A 94 3.27 2.19 11.18
C MET A 94 1.86 2.31 10.60
N VAL A 95 1.71 3.02 9.48
CA VAL A 95 0.44 3.14 8.75
C VAL A 95 -0.04 1.77 8.27
N GLY A 96 0.85 0.94 7.71
CA GLY A 96 0.52 -0.42 7.31
C GLY A 96 0.08 -1.30 8.49
N LEU A 97 0.68 -1.11 9.67
CA LEU A 97 0.26 -1.76 10.91
C LEU A 97 -1.16 -1.34 11.32
N PHE A 98 -1.48 -0.05 11.24
CA PHE A 98 -2.84 0.44 11.47
C PHE A 98 -3.83 -0.16 10.47
N VAL A 99 -3.45 -0.33 9.20
CA VAL A 99 -4.28 -1.00 8.20
C VAL A 99 -4.51 -2.47 8.57
N CYS A 100 -3.49 -3.19 9.03
CA CYS A 100 -3.65 -4.55 9.55
C CYS A 100 -4.57 -4.62 10.77
N LEU A 101 -4.45 -3.67 11.71
CA LEU A 101 -5.31 -3.62 12.90
C LEU A 101 -6.77 -3.30 12.53
N LEU A 102 -6.97 -2.37 11.59
CA LEU A 102 -8.29 -2.04 11.07
C LEU A 102 -8.90 -3.20 10.25
N ALA A 103 -8.08 -4.04 9.64
CA ALA A 103 -8.53 -5.24 8.93
C ALA A 103 -9.19 -6.29 9.84
N LEU A 104 -8.98 -6.22 11.17
CA LEU A 104 -9.78 -7.02 12.11
C LEU A 104 -11.28 -6.64 12.08
N ILE A 105 -11.63 -5.48 11.53
CA ILE A 105 -13.00 -5.09 11.22
C ILE A 105 -13.23 -5.33 9.71
N PRO A 106 -13.94 -6.40 9.30
CA PRO A 106 -14.03 -6.81 7.88
C PRO A 106 -14.60 -5.73 6.96
N LEU A 107 -15.53 -4.92 7.47
CA LEU A 107 -16.12 -3.79 6.72
C LEU A 107 -15.05 -2.78 6.28
N VAL A 108 -14.00 -2.61 7.08
CA VAL A 108 -12.91 -1.66 6.80
C VAL A 108 -11.96 -2.21 5.75
N GLY A 109 -11.80 -3.54 5.64
CA GLY A 109 -10.99 -4.17 4.59
C GLY A 109 -11.47 -3.84 3.17
N TYR A 110 -12.79 -3.83 2.96
CA TYR A 110 -13.41 -3.43 1.68
C TYR A 110 -13.30 -1.93 1.40
N VAL A 111 -13.43 -1.08 2.42
CA VAL A 111 -13.33 0.37 2.24
C VAL A 111 -11.87 0.79 1.99
N ALA A 112 -10.92 0.19 2.70
CA ALA A 112 -9.50 0.49 2.57
C ALA A 112 -8.92 0.10 1.20
N THR A 113 -9.39 -1.01 0.62
CA THR A 113 -9.00 -1.46 -0.74
C THR A 113 -9.35 -0.45 -1.82
N LEU A 114 -10.46 0.27 -1.66
CA LEU A 114 -10.86 1.32 -2.59
C LEU A 114 -10.26 2.69 -2.23
N ALA A 115 -10.20 3.01 -0.94
CA ALA A 115 -9.75 4.32 -0.48
C ALA A 115 -8.26 4.58 -0.76
N LEU A 116 -7.39 3.57 -0.57
CA LEU A 116 -5.95 3.71 -0.76
C LEU A 116 -5.52 4.05 -2.20
N PRO A 117 -5.98 3.36 -3.25
CA PRO A 117 -5.65 3.73 -4.63
C PRO A 117 -6.23 5.10 -5.03
N LEU A 118 -7.42 5.45 -4.52
CA LEU A 118 -8.03 6.77 -4.72
C LEU A 118 -7.18 7.90 -4.11
N LEU A 119 -6.71 7.71 -2.88
CA LEU A 119 -5.82 8.66 -2.21
C LEU A 119 -4.47 8.78 -2.93
N ALA A 120 -3.89 7.66 -3.37
CA ALA A 120 -2.66 7.65 -4.14
C ALA A 120 -2.81 8.42 -5.47
N ALA A 121 -3.93 8.22 -6.18
CA ALA A 121 -4.24 8.96 -7.41
C ALA A 121 -4.40 10.47 -7.14
N ARG A 122 -5.09 10.85 -6.06
CA ARG A 122 -5.30 12.26 -5.69
C ARG A 122 -4.01 12.99 -5.33
N MET A 123 -3.05 12.30 -4.70
CA MET A 123 -1.74 12.86 -4.36
C MET A 123 -0.89 13.15 -5.61
N ARG A 124 -1.05 12.36 -6.68
CA ARG A 124 -0.32 12.52 -7.95
C ARG A 124 -0.69 13.81 -8.68
N GLY A 125 -1.94 14.26 -8.58
CA GLY A 125 -2.42 15.50 -9.21
C GLY A 125 -1.85 16.78 -8.60
N ARG A 126 -1.40 16.77 -7.34
CA ARG A 126 -0.91 17.99 -6.65
C ARG A 126 0.53 18.38 -7.00
N GLN A 127 1.23 17.61 -7.84
CA GLN A 127 2.62 17.89 -8.24
C GLN A 127 2.78 18.91 -9.38
N ALA A 128 1.72 19.21 -10.15
CA ALA A 128 1.87 19.96 -11.41
C ALA A 128 2.05 21.49 -11.28
N ALA A 129 1.84 22.10 -10.11
CA ALA A 129 1.67 23.56 -10.02
C ALA A 129 2.88 24.36 -9.50
N ARG A 130 4.04 23.76 -9.22
CA ARG A 130 5.06 24.44 -8.37
C ARG A 130 6.16 25.24 -9.08
N TYR A 131 6.19 25.32 -10.42
CA TYR A 131 7.25 26.03 -11.13
C TYR A 131 6.78 27.05 -12.19
N ALA A 132 5.48 27.36 -12.27
CA ALA A 132 5.01 28.38 -13.21
C ALA A 132 5.42 29.81 -12.81
N GLY A 133 5.43 30.12 -11.51
CA GLY A 133 5.74 31.47 -11.00
C GLY A 133 7.22 31.79 -10.76
N LEU A 134 8.12 30.81 -10.87
CA LEU A 134 9.57 31.04 -10.69
C LEU A 134 10.28 31.40 -12.01
N ARG A 135 9.62 31.22 -13.16
CA ARG A 135 10.16 31.58 -14.48
C ARG A 135 10.16 33.09 -14.73
N THR A 136 9.36 33.85 -13.99
CA THR A 136 9.28 35.31 -14.08
C THR A 136 10.33 36.04 -13.24
N LEU A 137 11.02 35.33 -12.35
CA LEU A 137 12.11 35.86 -11.50
C LEU A 137 13.51 35.66 -12.11
N ALA A 138 13.60 34.96 -13.25
CA ALA A 138 14.86 34.68 -13.95
C ALA A 138 15.13 35.65 -15.12
N LYS A 139 14.50 36.83 -15.13
CA LYS A 139 14.70 37.89 -16.13
C LYS A 139 15.06 39.19 -15.42
#